data_AF-B9DJ24-F1
#
_entry.id   AF-B9DJ24-F1
#
_cell.length_a   1.000
_cell.length_b   1.000
_cell.length_c   1.000
_cell.angle_alpha   90.00
_cell.angle_beta   90.00
_cell.angle_gamma   90.00
#
_symmetry.space_group_name_H-M   'P 1'
#
loop_
_entity.id
_entity.type
_entity.pdbx_description
1 polymer ?
#
loop_
_entity_poly.entity_id
_entity_poly.type
_entity_poly.pdbx_seq_one_letter_code
_entity_poly.pdbx_strand_id
1 'polypeptide(L)'
;MKFCTHCGKPLEPDEKFCSKCGTKVPESQRERPSRSDMNRGGAVPQQRPSSNHKKPAWLFVVIGLVIALLISGIGYAAYNAYNNKNADKGHNHHSTTSDQKQSTTNKEDELPETKPVTINVNTDSFSENYMNADNSSGYDGFYIGDTKDSIEHSYGKPEGTMDINGNEAHQYGNIAVSYDNNNQVDHVFVTPHDMSTSEFTDFHNTPNEKRGDTWYYDKNKDNGYTIKVYTDGSEVKAIENIDQI
;
A
#
# COMPACT_ATOMS: atom_id res chain seq x y z
N MET A 1 36.33 4.02 12.37
CA MET A 1 35.02 4.35 11.78
C MET A 1 34.27 3.06 11.51
N LYS A 2 33.01 2.97 11.94
CA LYS A 2 32.16 1.78 11.75
C LYS A 2 31.09 2.09 10.70
N PHE A 3 30.61 1.07 10.01
CA PHE A 3 29.63 1.22 8.93
C PHE A 3 28.37 0.39 9.24
N CYS A 4 27.22 0.86 8.75
CA CYS A 4 25.97 0.14 8.85
C CYS A 4 26.05 -1.17 8.07
N THR A 5 25.75 -2.29 8.73
CA THR A 5 25.77 -3.63 8.11
C THR A 5 24.65 -3.85 7.10
N HIS A 6 23.66 -2.96 7.03
CA HIS A 6 22.52 -3.05 6.12
C HIS A 6 22.66 -2.15 4.89
N CYS A 7 23.12 -0.91 5.04
CA CYS A 7 23.16 0.06 3.93
C CYS A 7 24.56 0.66 3.65
N GLY A 8 25.59 0.25 4.40
CA GLY A 8 26.97 0.66 4.17
C GLY A 8 27.32 2.10 4.57
N LYS A 9 26.40 2.91 5.10
CA LYS A 9 26.70 4.29 5.55
C LYS A 9 27.64 4.29 6.77
N PRO A 10 28.59 5.25 6.89
CA PRO A 10 29.31 5.53 8.13
C PRO A 10 28.37 5.80 9.32
N LEU A 11 28.69 5.20 10.47
CA LEU A 11 27.97 5.37 11.73
C LEU A 11 28.68 6.40 12.62
N GLU A 12 27.90 7.26 13.26
CA GLU A 12 28.38 8.18 14.30
C GLU A 12 28.64 7.41 15.62
N PRO A 13 29.56 7.89 16.50
CA PRO A 13 30.05 7.14 17.67
C PRO A 13 28.99 6.66 18.68
N ASP A 14 27.82 7.31 18.73
CA ASP A 14 26.73 7.05 19.68
C ASP A 14 25.38 6.70 19.03
N GLU A 15 25.38 6.45 17.72
CA GLU A 15 24.14 6.22 16.97
C GLU A 15 23.51 4.87 17.34
N LYS A 16 22.28 4.89 17.88
CA LYS A 16 21.55 3.66 18.29
C LYS A 16 20.91 2.95 17.10
N PHE A 17 20.58 3.69 16.05
CA PHE A 17 19.89 3.25 14.83
C PHE A 17 20.41 4.03 13.63
N CYS A 18 20.66 3.34 12.51
CA CYS A 18 21.16 3.94 11.28
C CYS A 18 20.28 5.13 10.85
N SER A 19 20.86 6.33 10.77
CA SER A 19 20.19 7.55 10.33
C SER A 19 19.73 7.52 8.86
N LYS A 20 20.24 6.58 8.05
CA LYS A 20 19.83 6.38 6.65
C LYS A 20 18.75 5.32 6.47
N CYS A 21 18.84 4.18 7.16
CA CYS A 21 17.97 3.02 6.90
C CYS A 21 17.24 2.48 8.14
N GLY A 22 17.36 3.13 9.30
CA GLY A 22 16.68 2.76 10.54
C GLY A 22 17.20 1.50 11.25
N THR A 23 18.11 0.74 10.64
CA THR A 23 18.63 -0.51 11.22
C THR A 23 19.34 -0.26 12.55
N LYS A 24 18.96 -1.01 13.59
CA LYS A 24 19.55 -0.90 14.94
C LYS A 24 21.04 -1.25 14.91
N VAL A 25 21.87 -0.38 15.49
CA VAL A 25 23.31 -0.58 15.60
C VAL A 25 23.60 -1.51 16.79
N PRO A 26 24.34 -2.63 16.61
CA PRO A 26 24.75 -3.52 17.68
C PRO A 26 25.55 -2.80 18.78
N GLU A 27 25.38 -3.18 20.04
CA GLU A 27 26.01 -2.49 21.18
C GLU A 27 27.55 -2.61 21.17
N SER A 28 28.11 -3.67 20.58
CA SER A 28 29.55 -3.82 20.34
C SER A 28 30.13 -2.77 19.38
N GLN A 29 29.27 -2.14 18.57
CA GLN A 29 29.66 -1.11 17.62
C GLN A 29 29.51 0.31 18.17
N ARG A 30 28.97 0.50 19.38
CA ARG A 30 28.89 1.82 20.02
C ARG A 30 30.17 2.08 20.81
N GLU A 31 30.78 3.25 20.63
CA GLU A 31 31.93 3.63 21.43
C GLU A 31 31.42 4.11 22.79
N ARG A 32 31.81 3.43 23.87
CA ARG A 32 31.49 3.91 25.22
C ARG A 32 32.36 5.15 25.48
N PRO A 33 31.80 6.27 25.96
CA PRO A 33 32.63 7.41 26.34
C PRO A 33 33.61 6.98 27.42
N SER A 34 34.89 7.01 27.08
CA SER A 34 35.99 6.81 28.00
C SER A 34 35.97 7.94 29.03
N ARG A 35 35.50 7.64 30.24
CA ARG A 35 35.72 8.51 31.40
C ARG A 35 37.17 8.32 31.84
N SER A 36 38.07 9.09 31.24
CA SER A 36 39.41 9.30 31.77
C SER A 36 39.35 10.26 32.96
N ASP A 37 40.04 9.84 34.02
CA ASP A 37 40.53 10.59 35.18
C ASP A 37 39.57 11.00 36.31
N MET A 38 39.56 10.19 37.39
CA MET A 38 40.19 10.63 38.65
C MET A 38 40.36 9.48 39.68
N ASN A 39 41.62 9.33 40.10
CA ASN A 39 42.11 9.04 41.46
C ASN A 39 41.80 7.72 42.21
N ARG A 40 42.92 7.02 42.46
CA ARG A 40 43.43 6.53 43.76
C ARG A 40 42.54 5.61 44.63
N GLY A 41 43.03 4.37 44.72
CA GLY A 41 43.38 3.77 46.02
C GLY A 41 42.46 2.66 46.51
N GLY A 42 43.04 1.47 46.72
CA GLY A 42 42.50 0.44 47.61
C GLY A 42 42.13 -0.86 46.92
N ALA A 43 43.01 -1.86 47.04
CA ALA A 43 42.72 -3.25 46.78
C ALA A 43 42.05 -3.88 48.01
N VAL A 44 40.88 -4.51 47.85
CA VAL A 44 40.44 -5.74 48.56
C VAL A 44 39.33 -6.42 47.71
N PRO A 45 39.35 -7.74 47.50
CA PRO A 45 38.38 -8.44 46.65
C PRO A 45 37.15 -8.89 47.47
N GLN A 46 35.93 -8.62 47.00
CA GLN A 46 34.77 -9.36 47.51
C GLN A 46 33.55 -9.38 46.57
N GLN A 47 33.17 -10.63 46.26
CA GLN A 47 31.82 -11.15 46.06
C GLN A 47 31.00 -10.70 44.83
N ARG A 48 30.72 -11.69 43.98
CA ARG A 48 29.68 -11.66 42.95
C ARG A 48 28.30 -11.72 43.62
N PRO A 49 27.37 -10.79 43.35
CA PRO A 49 25.97 -11.03 43.61
C PRO A 49 25.35 -11.76 42.41
N SER A 50 24.90 -12.99 42.61
CA SER A 50 23.93 -13.64 41.73
C SER A 50 22.57 -12.96 41.92
N SER A 51 22.18 -12.06 41.02
CA SER A 51 20.83 -11.50 41.01
C SER A 51 19.94 -12.34 40.10
N ASN A 52 19.23 -13.29 40.71
CA ASN A 52 18.02 -13.88 40.15
C ASN A 52 16.98 -12.77 39.93
N HIS A 53 16.81 -12.29 38.70
CA HIS A 53 15.70 -11.38 38.36
C HIS A 53 14.41 -12.18 38.23
N LYS A 54 13.61 -12.21 39.32
CA LYS A 54 12.19 -12.51 39.23
C LYS A 54 11.52 -11.39 38.43
N LYS A 55 10.85 -11.74 37.33
CA LYS A 55 10.11 -10.78 36.47
C LYS A 55 9.05 -10.06 37.32
N PRO A 56 8.90 -8.72 37.22
CA PRO A 56 7.92 -7.99 38.01
C PRO A 56 6.50 -8.26 37.50
N ALA A 57 5.61 -8.71 38.38
CA ALA A 57 4.23 -9.10 38.10
C ALA A 57 3.32 -7.97 37.57
N TRP A 58 3.83 -6.73 37.51
CA TRP A 58 3.11 -5.56 37.00
C TRP A 58 2.75 -5.66 35.51
N LEU A 59 3.47 -6.50 34.74
CA LEU A 59 3.26 -6.63 33.30
C LEU A 59 1.92 -7.29 32.98
N PHE A 60 1.44 -8.19 33.85
CA PHE A 60 0.15 -8.86 33.68
C PHE A 60 -1.04 -7.96 33.99
N VAL A 61 -0.87 -6.95 34.85
CA VAL A 61 -1.93 -5.98 35.19
C VAL A 61 -2.21 -5.05 34.02
N VAL A 62 -1.15 -4.57 33.35
CA VAL A 62 -1.29 -3.71 32.15
C VAL A 62 -1.90 -4.49 30.99
N ILE A 63 -1.46 -5.74 30.77
CA ILE A 63 -2.02 -6.61 29.72
C ILE A 63 -3.50 -6.91 30.01
N GLY A 64 -3.86 -7.17 31.27
CA GLY A 64 -5.25 -7.39 31.67
C GLY A 64 -6.15 -6.16 31.41
N LEU A 65 -5.66 -4.96 31.71
CA LEU A 65 -6.38 -3.71 31.43
C LEU A 65 -6.57 -3.46 29.93
N VAL A 66 -5.53 -3.72 29.12
CA VAL A 66 -5.62 -3.58 27.66
C VAL A 66 -6.63 -4.57 27.08
N ILE A 67 -6.61 -5.83 27.53
CA ILE A 67 -7.56 -6.85 27.07
C ILE A 67 -8.99 -6.48 27.49
N ALA A 68 -9.20 -5.96 28.71
CA ALA A 68 -10.51 -5.51 29.15
C ALA A 68 -11.05 -4.36 28.28
N LEU A 69 -10.20 -3.38 27.95
CA LEU A 69 -10.58 -2.27 27.06
C LEU A 69 -10.89 -2.74 25.64
N LEU A 70 -10.14 -3.70 25.10
CA LEU A 70 -10.42 -4.30 23.79
C LEU A 70 -11.75 -5.05 23.78
N ILE A 71 -12.04 -5.84 24.82
CA ILE A 71 -13.32 -6.57 24.94
C ILE A 71 -14.49 -5.59 25.08
N SER A 72 -14.34 -4.51 25.86
CA SER A 72 -15.35 -3.46 25.97
C SER A 72 -15.57 -2.72 24.64
N GLY A 73 -14.51 -2.43 23.89
CA GLY A 73 -14.61 -1.79 22.58
C GLY A 73 -15.32 -2.66 21.54
N ILE A 74 -14.96 -3.94 21.46
CA ILE A 74 -15.59 -4.91 20.55
C ILE A 74 -17.06 -5.12 20.92
N GLY A 75 -17.38 -5.24 22.22
CA GLY A 75 -18.76 -5.35 22.71
C GLY A 75 -19.61 -4.12 22.37
N TYR A 76 -19.07 -2.92 22.52
CA TYR A 76 -19.77 -1.68 22.15
C TYR A 76 -20.05 -1.59 20.65
N ALA A 77 -19.07 -1.96 19.80
CA ALA A 77 -19.25 -1.98 18.35
C ALA A 77 -20.34 -2.99 17.92
N ALA A 78 -20.33 -4.20 18.50
CA ALA A 78 -21.35 -5.22 18.24
C ALA A 78 -22.75 -4.78 18.73
N TYR A 79 -22.83 -4.15 19.90
CA TYR A 79 -24.08 -3.61 20.45
C TYR A 79 -24.68 -2.51 19.55
N ASN A 80 -23.85 -1.59 19.06
CA ASN A 80 -24.29 -0.54 18.15
C ASN A 80 -24.81 -1.11 16.80
N ALA A 81 -24.11 -2.11 16.25
CA ALA A 81 -24.53 -2.80 15.04
C ALA A 81 -25.83 -3.61 15.23
N TYR A 82 -26.06 -4.15 16.43
CA TYR A 82 -27.29 -4.88 16.75
C TYR A 82 -28.51 -3.94 16.88
N ASN A 83 -28.35 -2.79 17.53
CA ASN A 83 -29.44 -1.84 17.68
C ASN A 83 -29.86 -1.21 16.34
N ASN A 84 -28.91 -1.01 15.40
CA ASN A 84 -29.21 -0.50 14.06
C ASN A 84 -29.85 -1.52 13.11
N LYS A 85 -30.02 -2.79 13.50
CA LYS A 85 -30.61 -3.85 12.65
C LYS A 85 -32.09 -4.14 12.88
N ASN A 86 -32.79 -3.36 13.70
CA ASN A 86 -34.21 -3.58 14.00
C ASN A 86 -35.18 -2.47 13.54
N ALA A 87 -34.73 -1.54 12.70
CA ALA A 87 -35.61 -0.53 12.10
C ALA A 87 -35.79 -0.82 10.60
N ASP A 88 -36.53 -1.89 10.27
CA ASP A 88 -37.50 -1.84 9.16
C ASP A 88 -38.26 -3.18 9.00
N LYS A 89 -39.46 -3.21 9.58
CA LYS A 89 -40.55 -4.09 9.15
C LYS A 89 -41.86 -3.29 9.30
N GLY A 90 -42.42 -2.86 8.17
CA GLY A 90 -43.74 -2.22 8.17
C GLY A 90 -44.23 -1.93 6.75
N HIS A 91 -45.04 -2.84 6.21
CA HIS A 91 -45.68 -2.76 4.90
C HIS A 91 -46.88 -1.78 4.83
N ASN A 92 -47.14 -1.33 3.60
CA ASN A 92 -48.43 -1.05 2.93
C ASN A 92 -49.12 0.33 3.02
N HIS A 93 -49.08 1.01 1.87
CA HIS A 93 -50.21 1.31 0.96
C HIS A 93 -51.36 2.23 1.44
N HIS A 94 -51.37 3.50 1.00
CA HIS A 94 -52.56 4.16 0.41
C HIS A 94 -52.18 5.47 -0.30
N SER A 95 -52.75 5.67 -1.48
CA SER A 95 -52.53 6.78 -2.41
C SER A 95 -53.22 8.06 -1.98
N THR A 96 -52.58 9.22 -2.14
CA THR A 96 -53.27 10.45 -2.59
C THR A 96 -52.30 11.36 -3.34
N THR A 97 -52.61 11.59 -4.62
CA THR A 97 -52.04 12.64 -5.47
C THR A 97 -52.33 14.02 -4.90
N SER A 98 -51.31 14.85 -4.77
CA SER A 98 -51.40 16.31 -4.94
C SER A 98 -50.00 16.86 -5.18
N ASP A 99 -49.81 17.41 -6.37
CA ASP A 99 -48.58 18.03 -6.87
C ASP A 99 -48.05 19.12 -5.95
N GLN A 100 -46.91 18.89 -5.29
CA GLN A 100 -45.91 19.93 -5.03
C GLN A 100 -44.51 19.34 -5.15
N LYS A 101 -43.81 19.78 -6.20
CA LYS A 101 -42.46 19.40 -6.59
C LYS A 101 -41.45 19.98 -5.60
N GLN A 102 -41.22 19.27 -4.50
CA GLN A 102 -40.05 19.43 -3.65
C GLN A 102 -39.37 18.07 -3.57
N SER A 103 -38.46 17.83 -4.51
CA SER A 103 -37.62 16.63 -4.54
C SER A 103 -36.58 16.72 -3.42
N THR A 104 -36.95 16.30 -2.22
CA THR A 104 -36.02 15.66 -1.28
C THR A 104 -35.83 14.23 -1.78
N THR A 105 -34.86 14.04 -2.68
CA THR A 105 -34.43 12.72 -3.11
C THR A 105 -33.38 12.22 -2.12
N ASN A 106 -33.69 11.10 -1.45
CA ASN A 106 -32.70 10.26 -0.78
C ASN A 106 -31.66 9.83 -1.84
N LYS A 107 -30.51 10.51 -1.85
CA LYS A 107 -29.37 10.25 -2.76
C LYS A 107 -28.32 9.41 -2.03
N GLU A 108 -28.65 8.17 -1.68
CA GLU A 108 -27.67 7.30 -1.00
C GLU A 108 -27.30 6.03 -1.78
N ASP A 109 -27.94 5.74 -2.92
CA ASP A 109 -27.67 4.51 -3.71
C ASP A 109 -27.35 4.73 -5.20
N GLU A 110 -27.22 5.97 -5.68
CA GLU A 110 -26.88 6.22 -7.10
C GLU A 110 -25.37 6.43 -7.25
N LEU A 111 -24.71 5.53 -7.98
CA LEU A 111 -23.30 5.68 -8.35
C LEU A 111 -23.08 6.99 -9.12
N PRO A 112 -21.90 7.64 -8.95
CA PRO A 112 -21.60 8.83 -9.72
C PRO A 112 -21.49 8.50 -11.23
N GLU A 113 -21.61 9.53 -12.07
CA GLU A 113 -21.18 9.41 -13.46
C GLU A 113 -19.71 8.98 -13.54
N THR A 114 -19.39 8.22 -14.57
CA THR A 114 -18.04 7.69 -14.78
C THR A 114 -17.03 8.84 -14.89
N LYS A 115 -15.97 8.77 -14.09
CA LYS A 115 -14.86 9.72 -14.06
C LYS A 115 -13.62 9.05 -14.67
N PRO A 116 -13.35 9.26 -15.98
CA PRO A 116 -12.20 8.66 -16.62
C PRO A 116 -10.89 9.28 -16.09
N VAL A 117 -9.91 8.42 -15.83
CA VAL A 117 -8.55 8.82 -15.46
C VAL A 117 -7.77 9.15 -16.73
N THR A 118 -6.95 10.19 -16.71
CA THR A 118 -6.08 10.54 -17.84
C THR A 118 -4.61 10.47 -17.43
N ILE A 119 -3.84 9.61 -18.08
CA ILE A 119 -2.41 9.43 -17.83
C ILE A 119 -1.67 9.55 -19.16
N ASN A 120 -0.74 10.50 -19.22
CA ASN A 120 0.23 10.56 -20.31
C ASN A 120 1.51 9.83 -19.90
N VAL A 121 1.71 8.65 -20.51
CA VAL A 121 2.84 7.78 -20.19
C VAL A 121 4.17 8.31 -20.74
N ASN A 122 4.17 9.23 -21.71
CA ASN A 122 5.39 9.84 -22.26
C ASN A 122 5.66 11.21 -21.61
N THR A 123 5.77 11.21 -20.29
CA THR A 123 6.13 12.39 -19.51
C THR A 123 7.22 12.06 -18.50
N ASP A 124 8.04 13.05 -18.16
CA ASP A 124 9.07 12.89 -17.12
C ASP A 124 8.43 12.49 -15.79
N SER A 125 7.27 13.08 -15.46
CA SER A 125 6.50 12.74 -14.26
C SER A 125 6.08 11.26 -14.22
N PHE A 126 5.60 10.70 -15.33
CA PHE A 126 5.26 9.28 -15.39
C PHE A 126 6.52 8.40 -15.29
N SER A 127 7.59 8.78 -15.97
CA SER A 127 8.85 8.04 -15.89
C SER A 127 9.40 8.02 -14.45
N GLU A 128 9.41 9.16 -13.77
CA GLU A 128 9.92 9.27 -12.40
C GLU A 128 9.02 8.58 -11.38
N ASN A 129 7.71 8.79 -11.46
CA ASN A 129 6.77 8.37 -10.40
C ASN A 129 6.12 7.01 -10.66
N TYR A 130 6.23 6.44 -11.86
CA TYR A 130 5.70 5.12 -12.19
C TYR A 130 6.80 4.16 -12.66
N MET A 131 7.54 4.50 -13.71
CA MET A 131 8.54 3.60 -14.29
C MET A 131 9.76 3.41 -13.37
N ASN A 132 10.11 4.44 -12.59
CA ASN A 132 11.26 4.47 -11.70
C ASN A 132 10.89 4.50 -10.20
N ALA A 133 9.67 4.09 -9.86
CA ALA A 133 9.18 4.01 -8.49
C ALA A 133 8.36 2.75 -8.24
N ASP A 134 8.34 2.31 -6.99
CA ASP A 134 7.54 1.17 -6.56
C ASP A 134 6.06 1.59 -6.47
N ASN A 135 5.24 0.98 -7.32
CA ASN A 135 3.79 1.12 -7.36
C ASN A 135 3.13 -0.26 -7.45
N SER A 136 3.79 -1.32 -6.95
CA SER A 136 3.25 -2.68 -7.05
C SER A 136 1.94 -2.88 -6.29
N SER A 137 1.66 -2.01 -5.31
CA SER A 137 0.42 -2.00 -4.55
C SER A 137 -0.74 -1.23 -5.22
N GLY A 138 -0.49 -0.51 -6.32
CA GLY A 138 -1.51 0.32 -6.98
C GLY A 138 -0.99 1.68 -7.44
N TYR A 139 -1.83 2.39 -8.21
CA TYR A 139 -1.49 3.69 -8.80
C TYR A 139 -2.74 4.56 -9.03
N ASP A 140 -2.57 5.88 -8.92
CA ASP A 140 -3.58 6.92 -9.18
C ASP A 140 -4.96 6.67 -8.53
N GLY A 141 -4.96 6.15 -7.30
CA GLY A 141 -6.18 5.94 -6.53
C GLY A 141 -6.88 4.60 -6.79
N PHE A 142 -6.21 3.65 -7.43
CA PHE A 142 -6.63 2.25 -7.55
C PHE A 142 -5.58 1.38 -6.87
N TYR A 143 -5.98 0.64 -5.84
CA TYR A 143 -5.04 -0.18 -5.06
C TYR A 143 -5.47 -1.63 -4.99
N ILE A 144 -4.48 -2.51 -4.92
CA ILE A 144 -4.67 -3.95 -4.70
C ILE A 144 -5.47 -4.13 -3.40
N GLY A 145 -6.55 -4.92 -3.47
CA GLY A 145 -7.47 -5.16 -2.36
C GLY A 145 -8.67 -4.21 -2.27
N ASP A 146 -8.71 -3.11 -3.04
CA ASP A 146 -9.90 -2.26 -3.09
C ASP A 146 -11.10 -3.06 -3.61
N THR A 147 -12.29 -2.87 -3.04
CA THR A 147 -13.48 -3.58 -3.53
C THR A 147 -14.02 -2.91 -4.78
N LYS A 148 -14.58 -3.70 -5.70
CA LYS A 148 -15.30 -3.20 -6.88
C LYS A 148 -16.31 -2.13 -6.50
N ASP A 149 -17.09 -2.35 -5.43
CA ASP A 149 -18.05 -1.37 -4.94
C ASP A 149 -17.35 -0.05 -4.56
N SER A 150 -16.23 -0.09 -3.85
CA SER A 150 -15.50 1.13 -3.46
C SER A 150 -14.92 1.91 -4.65
N ILE A 151 -14.45 1.19 -5.67
CA ILE A 151 -14.00 1.79 -6.94
C ILE A 151 -15.18 2.44 -7.65
N GLU A 152 -16.30 1.72 -7.80
CA GLU A 152 -17.48 2.25 -8.49
C GLU A 152 -18.09 3.46 -7.77
N HIS A 153 -18.08 3.50 -6.44
CA HIS A 153 -18.52 4.67 -5.68
C HIS A 153 -17.60 5.89 -5.86
N SER A 154 -16.31 5.67 -6.13
CA SER A 154 -15.33 6.75 -6.31
C SER A 154 -15.32 7.28 -7.75
N TYR A 155 -15.37 6.37 -8.72
CA TYR A 155 -15.13 6.63 -10.14
C TYR A 155 -16.32 6.37 -11.06
N GLY A 156 -17.45 5.86 -10.54
CA GLY A 156 -18.60 5.46 -11.35
C GLY A 156 -18.42 4.06 -11.95
N LYS A 157 -19.28 3.66 -12.89
CA LYS A 157 -19.14 2.36 -13.56
C LYS A 157 -17.97 2.38 -14.56
N PRO A 158 -17.30 1.25 -14.83
CA PRO A 158 -16.25 1.21 -15.84
C PRO A 158 -16.82 1.50 -17.23
N GLU A 159 -16.00 2.11 -18.09
CA GLU A 159 -16.36 2.45 -19.47
C GLU A 159 -16.43 1.21 -20.36
N GLY A 160 -15.69 0.17 -20.01
CA GLY A 160 -15.62 -1.07 -20.75
C GLY A 160 -14.76 -2.12 -20.03
N THR A 161 -14.53 -3.23 -20.72
CA THR A 161 -13.60 -4.27 -20.29
C THR A 161 -12.62 -4.60 -21.42
N MET A 162 -11.43 -5.04 -21.04
CA MET A 162 -10.41 -5.54 -21.95
C MET A 162 -9.68 -6.74 -21.33
N ASP A 163 -9.31 -7.72 -22.16
CA ASP A 163 -8.42 -8.81 -21.71
C ASP A 163 -6.97 -8.32 -21.66
N ILE A 164 -6.28 -8.48 -20.55
CA ILE A 164 -4.84 -8.22 -20.41
C ILE A 164 -4.18 -9.48 -19.88
N ASN A 165 -3.54 -10.23 -20.78
CA ASN A 165 -2.80 -11.45 -20.44
C ASN A 165 -3.67 -12.47 -19.68
N GLY A 166 -4.93 -12.64 -20.11
CA GLY A 166 -5.90 -13.55 -19.50
C GLY A 166 -6.71 -12.98 -18.34
N ASN A 167 -6.48 -11.71 -17.97
CA ASN A 167 -7.24 -11.01 -16.95
C ASN A 167 -8.31 -10.11 -17.60
N GLU A 168 -9.57 -10.28 -17.22
CA GLU A 168 -10.63 -9.32 -17.55
C GLU A 168 -10.43 -8.05 -16.72
N ALA A 169 -10.01 -6.96 -17.37
CA ALA A 169 -9.74 -5.67 -16.72
C ALA A 169 -10.83 -4.65 -17.07
N HIS A 170 -11.38 -3.98 -16.06
CA HIS A 170 -12.41 -2.96 -16.15
C HIS A 170 -11.79 -1.57 -16.28
N GLN A 171 -12.15 -0.84 -17.35
CA GLN A 171 -11.51 0.43 -17.74
C GLN A 171 -12.15 1.66 -17.09
N TYR A 172 -11.31 2.57 -16.65
CA TYR A 172 -11.61 3.88 -16.07
C TYR A 172 -10.67 4.92 -16.72
N GLY A 173 -10.79 5.15 -18.03
CA GLY A 173 -9.87 5.95 -18.82
C GLY A 173 -8.53 5.23 -19.05
N ASN A 174 -7.43 5.86 -18.67
CA ASN A 174 -6.08 5.31 -18.79
C ASN A 174 -5.67 4.38 -17.63
N ILE A 175 -6.62 3.93 -16.83
CA ILE A 175 -6.43 2.84 -15.87
C ILE A 175 -7.44 1.73 -16.16
N ALA A 176 -7.01 0.48 -15.99
CA ALA A 176 -7.90 -0.66 -15.87
C ALA A 176 -7.54 -1.50 -14.65
N VAL A 177 -8.55 -2.11 -14.01
CA VAL A 177 -8.35 -3.03 -12.88
C VAL A 177 -9.03 -4.36 -13.13
N SER A 178 -8.36 -5.46 -12.80
CA SER A 178 -9.04 -6.77 -12.74
C SER A 178 -9.39 -7.11 -11.30
N TYR A 179 -10.45 -7.90 -11.12
CA TYR A 179 -10.92 -8.31 -9.80
C TYR A 179 -10.70 -9.80 -9.55
N ASP A 180 -10.40 -10.15 -8.32
CA ASP A 180 -10.37 -11.53 -7.84
C ASP A 180 -11.79 -12.09 -7.62
N ASN A 181 -11.89 -13.33 -7.15
CA ASN A 181 -13.17 -13.99 -6.86
C ASN A 181 -13.95 -13.33 -5.70
N ASN A 182 -13.32 -12.45 -4.92
CA ASN A 182 -13.94 -11.71 -3.83
C ASN A 182 -14.33 -10.28 -4.26
N ASN A 183 -14.29 -9.97 -5.55
CA ASN A 183 -14.48 -8.63 -6.10
C ASN A 183 -13.52 -7.59 -5.52
N GLN A 184 -12.28 -8.00 -5.22
CA GLN A 184 -11.20 -7.11 -4.82
C GLN A 184 -10.21 -6.93 -5.97
N VAL A 185 -9.66 -5.73 -6.12
CA VAL A 185 -8.67 -5.43 -7.15
C VAL A 185 -7.46 -6.36 -6.97
N ASP A 186 -7.16 -7.13 -8.01
CA ASP A 186 -6.05 -8.10 -8.07
C ASP A 186 -4.90 -7.59 -8.95
N HIS A 187 -5.21 -6.76 -9.95
CA HIS A 187 -4.22 -6.12 -10.80
C HIS A 187 -4.64 -4.67 -11.10
N VAL A 188 -3.65 -3.78 -11.20
CA VAL A 188 -3.82 -2.38 -11.62
C VAL A 188 -2.96 -2.13 -12.85
N PHE A 189 -3.60 -1.76 -13.95
CA PHE A 189 -2.97 -1.51 -15.25
C PHE A 189 -3.08 -0.04 -15.62
N VAL A 190 -1.99 0.55 -16.11
CA VAL A 190 -2.05 1.80 -16.87
C VAL A 190 -2.27 1.45 -18.34
N THR A 191 -3.36 1.94 -18.93
CA THR A 191 -3.83 1.62 -20.29
C THR A 191 -3.79 2.88 -21.16
N PRO A 192 -2.63 3.26 -21.71
CA PRO A 192 -2.52 4.45 -22.54
C PRO A 192 -3.33 4.28 -23.83
N HIS A 193 -4.00 5.35 -24.27
CA HIS A 193 -4.66 5.37 -25.57
C HIS A 193 -3.64 5.76 -26.66
N ASP A 194 -3.67 5.07 -27.80
CA ASP A 194 -2.89 5.39 -28.99
C ASP A 194 -1.36 5.46 -28.77
N MET A 195 -0.82 4.66 -27.85
CA MET A 195 0.62 4.63 -27.58
C MET A 195 1.31 3.58 -28.45
N SER A 196 2.14 4.02 -29.40
CA SER A 196 2.96 3.07 -30.15
C SER A 196 4.13 2.54 -29.31
N THR A 197 4.50 1.30 -29.59
CA THR A 197 5.70 0.65 -29.04
C THR A 197 6.96 1.45 -29.30
N SER A 198 7.10 2.05 -30.49
CA SER A 198 8.25 2.90 -30.84
C SER A 198 8.31 4.15 -30.00
N GLU A 199 7.22 4.91 -29.90
CA GLU A 199 7.17 6.15 -29.11
C GLU A 199 7.43 5.87 -27.63
N PHE A 200 6.88 4.77 -27.12
CA PHE A 200 7.13 4.35 -25.75
C PHE A 200 8.61 4.03 -25.51
N THR A 201 9.26 3.29 -26.41
CA THR A 201 10.70 2.97 -26.26
C THR A 201 11.62 4.15 -26.53
N ASP A 202 11.23 5.09 -27.38
CA ASP A 202 12.00 6.31 -27.62
C ASP A 202 12.06 7.17 -26.36
N PHE A 203 10.99 7.17 -25.57
CA PHE A 203 10.92 7.90 -24.30
C PHE A 203 11.52 7.11 -23.12
N HIS A 204 11.12 5.85 -22.93
CA HIS A 204 11.48 5.03 -21.75
C HIS A 204 12.68 4.10 -21.95
N ASN A 205 13.31 4.13 -23.12
CA ASN A 205 14.29 3.16 -23.60
C ASN A 205 13.68 1.78 -23.90
N THR A 206 14.49 0.91 -24.49
CA THR A 206 14.13 -0.49 -24.73
C THR A 206 14.07 -1.29 -23.43
N PRO A 207 13.17 -2.29 -23.31
CA PRO A 207 13.08 -3.14 -22.14
C PRO A 207 14.33 -4.01 -21.95
N ASN A 208 14.53 -4.49 -20.72
CA ASN A 208 15.63 -5.40 -20.36
C ASN A 208 15.43 -6.80 -20.95
N GLU A 209 14.19 -7.26 -20.98
CA GLU A 209 13.82 -8.57 -21.50
C GLU A 209 12.46 -8.51 -22.24
N LYS A 210 12.29 -9.35 -23.26
CA LYS A 210 11.02 -9.54 -23.96
C LYS A 210 10.67 -11.03 -23.97
N ARG A 211 9.45 -11.38 -23.56
CA ARG A 211 8.91 -12.75 -23.59
C ARG A 211 7.54 -12.72 -24.28
N GLY A 212 7.52 -13.11 -25.56
CA GLY A 212 6.33 -12.93 -26.40
C GLY A 212 5.91 -11.45 -26.44
N ASP A 213 4.64 -11.20 -26.18
CA ASP A 213 4.03 -9.87 -26.18
C ASP A 213 4.12 -9.16 -24.82
N THR A 214 5.03 -9.60 -23.95
CA THR A 214 5.32 -8.95 -22.66
C THR A 214 6.77 -8.51 -22.59
N TRP A 215 6.98 -7.25 -22.26
CA TRP A 215 8.29 -6.64 -22.06
C TRP A 215 8.52 -6.38 -20.58
N TYR A 216 9.77 -6.49 -20.14
CA TYR A 216 10.16 -6.35 -18.74
C TYR A 216 11.18 -5.22 -18.62
N TYR A 217 10.83 -4.18 -17.87
CA TYR A 217 11.74 -3.14 -17.44
C TYR A 217 12.10 -3.42 -15.98
N ASP A 218 13.30 -3.95 -15.82
CA ASP A 218 13.82 -4.44 -14.55
C ASP A 218 15.35 -4.46 -14.62
N LYS A 219 15.90 -3.25 -14.73
CA LYS A 219 17.35 -3.04 -14.81
C LYS A 219 18.01 -3.22 -13.44
N ASN A 220 17.29 -2.90 -12.36
CA ASN A 220 17.82 -2.92 -11.00
C ASN A 220 17.14 -4.03 -10.19
N LYS A 221 17.73 -5.23 -10.20
CA LYS A 221 17.22 -6.40 -9.47
C LYS A 221 17.17 -6.26 -7.94
N ASP A 222 17.77 -5.20 -7.40
CA ASP A 222 17.74 -4.90 -5.96
C ASP A 222 16.59 -3.94 -5.58
N ASN A 223 15.82 -3.42 -6.55
CA ASN A 223 14.59 -2.68 -6.24
C ASN A 223 13.45 -3.66 -5.87
N GLY A 224 12.36 -3.12 -5.34
CA GLY A 224 11.21 -3.92 -4.90
C GLY A 224 10.23 -4.31 -6.01
N TYR A 225 10.48 -3.92 -7.26
CA TYR A 225 9.44 -3.93 -8.28
C TYR A 225 9.97 -4.11 -9.72
N THR A 226 9.14 -4.74 -10.54
CA THR A 226 9.34 -4.92 -11.98
C THR A 226 8.20 -4.26 -12.75
N ILE A 227 8.51 -3.57 -13.84
CA ILE A 227 7.47 -3.07 -14.75
C ILE A 227 7.29 -4.06 -15.92
N LYS A 228 6.06 -4.52 -16.11
CA LYS A 228 5.62 -5.26 -17.30
C LYS A 228 4.92 -4.32 -18.26
N VAL A 229 5.30 -4.38 -19.53
CA VAL A 229 4.59 -3.71 -20.62
C VAL A 229 4.01 -4.78 -21.54
N TYR A 230 2.69 -4.83 -21.62
CA TYR A 230 1.95 -5.71 -22.52
C TYR A 230 1.75 -5.01 -23.85
N THR A 231 2.06 -5.69 -24.95
CA THR A 231 1.96 -5.14 -26.30
C THR A 231 0.94 -5.90 -27.14
N ASP A 232 0.36 -5.23 -28.14
CA ASP A 232 -0.40 -5.88 -29.21
C ASP A 232 0.14 -5.36 -30.55
N GLY A 233 0.94 -6.18 -31.22
CA GLY A 233 1.66 -5.78 -32.44
C GLY A 233 2.54 -4.55 -32.21
N SER A 234 2.14 -3.42 -32.78
CA SER A 234 2.88 -2.14 -32.68
C SER A 234 2.40 -1.22 -31.57
N GLU A 235 1.43 -1.63 -30.75
CA GLU A 235 0.81 -0.79 -29.71
C GLU A 235 1.15 -1.28 -28.30
N VAL A 236 1.26 -0.32 -27.37
CA VAL A 236 1.32 -0.60 -25.93
C VAL A 236 -0.11 -0.74 -25.42
N LYS A 237 -0.46 -1.95 -24.99
CA LYS A 237 -1.80 -2.31 -24.54
C LYS A 237 -2.01 -1.97 -23.06
N ALA A 238 -1.02 -2.26 -22.22
CA ALA A 238 -1.07 -2.01 -20.79
C ALA A 238 0.33 -1.98 -20.19
N ILE A 239 0.46 -1.28 -19.07
CA ILE A 239 1.67 -1.22 -18.25
C ILE A 239 1.27 -1.61 -16.83
N GLU A 240 2.05 -2.45 -16.19
CA GLU A 240 1.79 -2.95 -14.84
C GLU A 240 3.07 -2.90 -14.02
N ASN A 241 2.96 -2.38 -12.80
CA ASN A 241 4.02 -2.41 -11.80
C ASN A 241 3.71 -3.57 -10.86
N ILE A 242 4.63 -4.53 -10.75
CA ILE A 242 4.47 -5.74 -9.94
C ILE A 242 5.64 -5.89 -8.97
N ASP A 243 5.46 -6.74 -7.96
CA ASP A 243 6.56 -7.16 -7.08
C ASP A 243 7.75 -7.72 -7.90
N GLN A 244 8.96 -7.50 -7.38
CA GLN A 244 10.21 -7.91 -8.03
C GLN A 244 10.24 -9.41 -8.38
N ILE A 245 10.70 -9.72 -9.61
CA ILE A 245 10.86 -11.09 -10.13
C ILE A 245 12.31 -11.47 -10.51
#